data_AF-A0A2W6SJU2-F1
#
_entry.id   AF-A0A2W6SJU2-F1
#
_cell.length_a   1.000
_cell.length_b   1.000
_cell.length_c   1.000
_cell.angle_alpha   90.00
_cell.angle_beta   90.00
_cell.angle_gamma   90.00
#
_symmetry.space_group_name_H-M   'P 1'
#
loop_
_entity.id
_entity.type
_entity.pdbx_description
1 polymer ?
#
loop_
_entity_poly.entity_id
_entity_poly.type
_entity_poly.pdbx_seq_one_letter_code
_entity_poly.pdbx_strand_id
1 'polypeptide(L)' 'MRRGLLLLLAAGALAGCGKMQKLAPAAGKALPVKPATSPNQPDAVQLLASPTQFRPGRSDDLLYKSQVRPDDHFDLPPR' A
#
# COMPACT_ATOMS: atom_id res chain seq x y z
N MET A 1 20.39 25.82 -22.37
CA MET A 1 19.15 25.25 -22.97
C MET A 1 19.11 23.72 -22.89
N ARG A 2 20.04 22.98 -23.51
CA ARG A 2 20.06 21.49 -23.50
C ARG A 2 20.04 20.84 -22.10
N ARG A 3 20.78 21.38 -21.14
CA ARG A 3 20.81 20.86 -19.75
C ARG A 3 19.45 21.02 -19.03
N GLY A 4 18.74 22.12 -19.28
CA GLY A 4 17.41 22.34 -18.70
C GLY A 4 16.38 21.37 -19.26
N LEU A 5 16.45 21.09 -20.57
CA LEU A 5 15.57 20.10 -21.21
C LEU A 5 15.78 18.69 -20.64
N LEU A 6 17.04 18.28 -20.40
CA LEU A 6 17.36 16.99 -19.79
C LEU A 6 16.83 16.87 -18.35
N LEU A 7 16.95 17.93 -17.55
CA LEU A 7 16.40 17.97 -16.18
C LEU A 7 14.87 17.85 -16.17
N LEU A 8 14.19 18.52 -17.09
CA LEU A 8 12.73 18.53 -17.17
C LEU A 8 12.19 17.17 -17.64
N LEU A 9 12.88 16.51 -18.58
CA LEU A 9 12.55 15.15 -19.02
C LEU A 9 12.74 14.12 -17.89
N ALA A 10 13.82 14.24 -17.14
CA ALA A 10 14.09 13.38 -15.98
C ALA A 10 13.00 13.55 -14.90
N ALA A 11 12.64 14.79 -14.56
CA ALA A 11 11.58 15.05 -13.58
C ALA A 11 10.21 14.49 -14.02
N GLY A 12 9.88 14.60 -15.31
CA GLY A 12 8.63 14.04 -15.86
C GLY A 12 8.58 12.51 -15.78
N ALA A 13 9.71 11.81 -15.95
CA ALA A 13 9.77 10.36 -15.85
C ALA A 13 9.46 9.82 -14.45
N LEU A 14 9.76 10.58 -13.38
CA LEU A 14 9.45 10.18 -12.00
C LEU A 14 7.96 10.34 -11.64
N ALA A 15 7.21 11.19 -12.36
CA ALA A 15 5.81 11.47 -12.05
C ALA A 15 4.85 10.27 -12.27
N GLY A 16 5.30 9.21 -12.96
CA GLY A 16 4.50 8.00 -13.18
C GLY A 16 4.47 7.01 -12.01
N CYS A 17 5.41 7.12 -11.06
CA CYS A 17 5.61 6.15 -9.99
C CYS A 17 4.80 6.54 -8.74
N GLY A 18 3.49 6.25 -8.74
CA GLY A 18 2.64 6.54 -7.58
C GLY A 18 1.13 6.63 -7.82
N LYS A 19 0.65 6.37 -9.05
CA LYS A 19 -0.78 6.40 -9.35
C LYS A 19 -1.57 5.41 -8.47
N MET A 20 -2.45 5.93 -7.61
CA MET A 20 -3.39 5.14 -6.82
C MET A 20 -4.73 5.09 -7.54
N GLN A 21 -5.00 3.98 -8.21
CA GLN A 21 -6.28 3.69 -8.82
C GLN A 21 -6.65 2.24 -8.53
N LYS A 22 -7.94 1.90 -8.64
CA LYS A 22 -8.37 0.50 -8.53
C LYS A 22 -7.63 -0.32 -9.60
N LEU A 23 -6.97 -1.39 -9.16
CA LEU A 23 -6.26 -2.27 -10.07
C LEU A 23 -7.29 -3.09 -10.86
N ALA A 24 -7.12 -3.11 -12.18
CA ALA A 24 -7.93 -3.89 -13.09
C ALA A 24 -7.01 -4.80 -13.93
N PRO A 25 -7.52 -5.92 -14.45
CA PRO A 25 -6.80 -6.71 -15.44
C PRO A 25 -6.37 -5.85 -16.63
N ALA A 26 -5.28 -6.25 -17.29
CA ALA A 26 -4.90 -5.65 -18.57
C ALA A 26 -6.05 -5.78 -19.58
N ALA A 27 -6.09 -4.88 -20.57
CA ALA A 27 -7.13 -4.90 -21.59
C ALA A 27 -7.21 -6.28 -22.28
N GLY A 28 -8.44 -6.81 -22.40
CA GLY A 28 -8.69 -8.14 -22.96
C GLY A 28 -8.34 -9.32 -22.03
N LYS A 29 -7.96 -9.08 -20.77
CA LYS A 29 -7.76 -10.12 -19.76
C LYS A 29 -8.91 -10.13 -18.76
N ALA A 30 -9.24 -11.32 -18.27
CA ALA A 30 -10.21 -11.52 -17.21
C ALA A 30 -9.50 -11.75 -15.87
N LEU A 31 -10.27 -11.71 -14.77
CA LEU A 31 -9.77 -12.16 -13.47
C LEU A 31 -9.40 -13.66 -13.52
N PRO A 32 -8.50 -14.13 -12.64
CA PRO A 32 -8.22 -15.55 -12.47
C PRO A 32 -9.51 -16.33 -12.21
N VAL A 33 -9.59 -17.56 -12.73
CA VAL A 33 -10.75 -18.42 -12.47
C VAL A 33 -10.90 -18.73 -10.98
N LYS A 34 -12.16 -18.88 -10.54
CA LYS A 34 -12.51 -19.24 -9.18
C LYS A 34 -11.80 -20.53 -8.73
N PRO A 35 -11.26 -20.59 -7.50
CA PRO A 35 -10.80 -21.84 -6.91
C PRO A 35 -11.92 -22.89 -6.83
N ALA A 36 -11.57 -24.18 -7.00
CA ALA A 36 -12.55 -25.27 -7.00
C ALA A 36 -13.42 -25.34 -5.72
N THR A 37 -12.85 -24.97 -4.58
CA THR A 37 -13.49 -25.01 -3.27
C THR A 37 -14.26 -23.75 -2.89
N SER A 38 -14.13 -22.66 -3.66
CA SER A 38 -14.86 -21.43 -3.38
C SER A 38 -16.25 -21.52 -3.98
N PRO A 39 -17.33 -21.09 -3.30
CA PRO A 39 -18.66 -21.01 -3.91
C PRO A 39 -18.75 -19.87 -4.94
N ASN A 40 -18.06 -18.75 -4.69
CA ASN A 40 -18.18 -17.51 -5.48
C ASN A 40 -16.85 -17.09 -6.13
N GLN A 41 -16.95 -16.44 -7.29
CA GLN A 41 -15.81 -15.83 -7.98
C GLN A 41 -15.36 -14.58 -7.17
N PRO A 42 -14.10 -14.50 -6.74
CA PRO A 42 -13.62 -13.34 -6.01
C PRO A 42 -13.47 -12.12 -6.95
N ASP A 43 -13.73 -10.94 -6.40
CA ASP A 43 -13.47 -9.67 -7.09
C ASP A 43 -11.98 -9.25 -6.98
N ALA A 44 -11.61 -8.16 -7.67
CA ALA A 44 -10.25 -7.66 -7.67
C ALA A 44 -9.76 -7.23 -6.27
N VAL A 45 -10.63 -6.70 -5.41
CA VAL A 45 -10.26 -6.26 -4.06
C VAL A 45 -9.98 -7.46 -3.17
N GLN A 46 -10.83 -8.49 -3.26
CA GLN A 46 -10.68 -9.74 -2.51
C GLN A 46 -9.40 -10.50 -2.89
N LEU A 47 -9.04 -10.51 -4.18
CA LEU A 47 -7.80 -11.12 -4.66
C LEU A 47 -6.54 -10.39 -4.18
N LEU A 48 -6.63 -9.08 -3.94
CA LEU A 48 -5.51 -8.27 -3.44
C LEU A 48 -5.42 -8.25 -1.91
N ALA A 49 -6.44 -8.72 -1.21
CA ALA A 49 -6.44 -8.80 0.24
C ALA A 49 -5.45 -9.89 0.71
N SER A 50 -4.52 -9.50 1.60
CA SER A 50 -3.61 -10.47 2.23
C SER A 50 -4.35 -11.26 3.31
N PRO A 51 -4.41 -12.61 3.22
CA PRO A 51 -5.01 -13.42 4.27
C PRO A 51 -4.23 -13.29 5.59
N THR A 52 -4.91 -13.55 6.71
CA THR A 52 -4.32 -13.53 8.05
C THR A 52 -3.15 -14.50 8.19
N GLN A 53 -3.16 -15.63 7.49
CA GLN A 53 -2.02 -16.57 7.52
C GLN A 53 -0.74 -15.99 6.88
N PHE A 54 -0.84 -15.05 5.94
CA PHE A 54 0.31 -14.42 5.27
C PHE A 54 0.72 -13.10 5.96
N ARG A 55 -0.25 -12.41 6.56
CA ARG A 55 -0.04 -11.16 7.29
C ARG A 55 -0.82 -11.21 8.62
N PRO A 56 -0.31 -11.97 9.61
CA PRO A 56 -1.00 -12.10 10.89
C PRO A 56 -1.11 -10.73 11.58
N GLY A 57 -2.23 -10.53 12.27
CA GLY A 57 -2.37 -9.41 13.19
C GLY A 57 -1.41 -9.57 14.38
N ARG A 58 -1.15 -8.48 15.10
CA ARG A 58 -0.43 -8.57 16.36
C ARG A 58 -1.39 -9.10 17.43
N SER A 59 -1.09 -10.26 18.00
CA SER A 59 -1.92 -10.95 18.99
C SER A 59 -1.95 -10.25 20.35
N ASP A 60 -0.81 -9.70 20.77
CA ASP A 60 -0.57 -9.29 22.16
C ASP A 60 -0.25 -7.78 22.30
N ASP A 61 -0.53 -7.01 21.26
CA ASP A 61 -0.30 -5.57 21.27
C ASP A 61 -1.55 -4.86 21.80
N LEU A 62 -1.43 -4.17 22.93
CA LEU A 62 -2.50 -3.29 23.43
C LEU A 62 -2.79 -2.13 22.45
N LEU A 63 -1.86 -1.86 21.53
CA LEU A 63 -1.94 -0.81 20.53
C LEU A 63 -2.14 -1.37 19.11
N TYR A 64 -3.39 -1.42 18.66
CA TYR A 64 -3.75 -1.85 17.29
C TYR A 64 -3.26 -0.91 16.17
N LYS A 65 -2.80 0.30 16.51
CA LYS A 65 -2.26 1.31 15.59
C LYS A 65 -1.31 2.23 16.35
N SER A 66 -0.36 2.85 15.65
CA SER A 66 0.46 3.92 16.21
C SER A 66 -0.43 5.07 16.67
N GLN A 67 -0.63 5.19 17.98
CA GLN A 67 -1.27 6.33 18.61
C GLN A 67 -0.20 7.37 18.93
N VAL A 68 -0.56 8.65 18.83
CA VAL A 68 0.32 9.74 19.26
C VAL A 68 0.56 9.59 20.75
N ARG A 69 1.82 9.52 21.18
CA ARG A 69 2.15 9.48 22.60
C ARG A 69 1.82 10.84 23.23
N PRO A 70 1.21 10.89 24.42
CA PRO A 70 1.10 12.12 25.18
C PRO A 70 2.51 12.66 25.49
N ASP A 71 2.58 13.97 25.70
CA ASP A 71 3.82 14.65 26.09
C ASP A 71 4.43 13.97 27.33
N ASP A 72 5.72 13.65 27.26
CA ASP A 72 6.42 12.98 28.36
C ASP A 72 6.82 14.02 29.41
N HIS A 73 6.22 13.91 30.60
CA HIS A 73 6.47 14.86 31.68
C HIS A 73 7.92 14.81 32.21
N PHE A 74 8.66 13.74 31.87
CA PHE A 74 10.06 13.56 32.24
C PHE A 74 11.04 13.99 31.13
N ASP A 75 10.56 14.42 29.96
CA ASP A 75 11.39 14.98 28.89
C ASP A 75 11.75 16.45 29.20
N LEU A 76 12.47 16.63 30.31
CA LEU A 76 12.94 17.93 30.76
C LEU A 76 14.31 18.23 30.14
N PRO A 77 14.57 19.47 29.69
CA PRO A 77 15.87 19.83 29.14
C PRO A 77 16.99 19.73 30.21
N PRO A 78 18.24 19.41 29.80
CA PRO A 78 19.39 19.39 30.71
C PRO A 78 19.68 20.79 31.29
N ARG A 79 20.19 20.83 32.53
CA ARG A 79 20.58 22.07 33.23
C ARG A 79 22.03 22.46 33.00
#